data_AF-N9NC51-F1
#
_entry.id   AF-N9NC51-F1
#
_cell.length_a   1.000
_cell.length_b   1.000
_cell.length_c   1.000
_cell.angle_alpha   90.00
_cell.angle_beta   90.00
_cell.angle_gamma   90.00
#
_symmetry.space_group_name_H-M   'P 1'
#
loop_
_entity.id
_entity.type
_entity.pdbx_description
1 polymer ?
#
loop_
_entity_poly.entity_id
_entity_poly.type
_entity_poly.pdbx_seq_one_letter_code
_entity_poly.pdbx_strand_id
1 'polypeptide(L)' 'MSAYLQQCLRERQKEGIAKAKAKGLYKGRKRKVDYLEIKKAMEEENATFRSVAEKFKIGIATVQRALKADMSN' A
#
# COMPACT_ATOMS: atom_id res chain seq x y z
N MET A 1 -6.62 31.88 -24.02
CA MET A 1 -7.88 31.36 -23.46
C MET A 1 -7.75 29.97 -22.84
N SER A 2 -7.11 29.00 -23.51
CA SER A 2 -7.00 27.60 -23.04
C SER A 2 -6.33 27.40 -21.66
N ALA A 3 -5.25 28.13 -21.36
CA ALA A 3 -4.50 27.95 -20.11
C ALA A 3 -5.27 28.34 -18.83
N TYR A 4 -6.11 29.38 -18.92
CA TYR A 4 -6.90 29.89 -17.79
C TYR A 4 -7.96 28.87 -17.35
N LEU A 5 -8.69 28.30 -18.31
CA LEU A 5 -9.70 27.27 -18.04
C LEU A 5 -9.08 26.00 -17.44
N GLN A 6 -7.91 25.57 -17.94
CA GLN A 6 -7.18 24.46 -17.33
C GLN A 6 -6.79 24.74 -15.87
N GLN A 7 -6.39 25.97 -15.56
CA GLN A 7 -6.07 26.37 -14.18
C GLN A 7 -7.30 26.29 -13.28
N CYS A 8 -8.44 26.85 -13.72
CA CYS A 8 -9.70 26.78 -12.96
C CYS A 8 -10.16 25.33 -12.71
N LEU A 9 -10.00 24.44 -13.70
CA LEU A 9 -10.35 23.02 -13.54
C LEU A 9 -9.44 22.31 -12.54
N ARG A 10 -8.13 22.58 -12.59
CA ARG A 10 -7.16 22.02 -11.64
C ARG A 10 -7.42 22.50 -10.22
N GLU A 11 -7.82 23.76 -10.03
CA GLU A 11 -8.15 24.30 -8.71
C GLU A 11 -9.37 23.61 -8.10
N ARG A 12 -10.45 23.44 -8.85
CA ARG A 12 -11.62 22.68 -8.38
C ARG A 12 -11.30 21.20 -8.12
N GLN A 13 -10.45 20.59 -8.94
CA GLN A 13 -10.01 19.21 -8.73
C GLN A 13 -9.21 19.08 -7.41
N LYS A 14 -8.33 20.04 -7.10
CA LYS A 14 -7.59 20.09 -5.83
C LYS A 14 -8.54 20.20 -4.64
N GLU A 15 -9.56 21.05 -4.71
CA GLU A 15 -10.58 21.17 -3.67
C GLU A 15 -11.36 19.86 -3.46
N GLY A 16 -11.72 19.17 -4.54
CA GLY A 16 -12.36 17.86 -4.48
C GLY A 16 -11.49 16.80 -3.81
N ILE A 17 -10.20 16.75 -4.17
CA ILE A 17 -9.21 15.85 -3.56
C ILE A 17 -9.03 16.16 -2.08
N ALA A 18 -8.96 17.45 -1.70
CA ALA A 18 -8.82 17.87 -0.30
C ALA A 18 -10.02 17.40 0.55
N LYS A 19 -11.25 17.58 0.04
CA LYS A 19 -12.48 17.11 0.70
C LYS A 19 -12.50 15.59 0.86
N ALA A 20 -12.07 14.84 -0.15
CA ALA A 20 -12.02 13.38 -0.09
C ALA A 20 -10.87 12.83 0.79
N LYS A 21 -9.74 13.54 0.87
CA LYS A 21 -8.66 13.26 1.84
C LYS A 21 -9.13 13.51 3.28
N ALA A 22 -9.82 14.62 3.53
CA ALA A 22 -10.38 14.95 4.85
C ALA A 22 -11.42 13.92 5.31
N LYS A 23 -12.23 13.39 4.38
CA LYS A 23 -13.14 12.26 4.63
C LYS A 23 -12.45 10.90 4.81
N GLY A 24 -11.12 10.84 4.69
CA GLY A 24 -10.34 9.61 4.88
C GLY A 24 -10.61 8.53 3.83
N LEU A 25 -11.16 8.90 2.66
CA LEU A 25 -11.56 7.94 1.62
C LEU A 25 -10.35 7.43 0.82
N TYR A 26 -9.31 8.26 0.69
CA TYR A 26 -8.05 7.89 0.05
C TYR A 26 -7.14 7.11 1.00
N LYS A 27 -7.43 5.83 1.22
CA LYS A 27 -6.58 4.90 2.01
C LYS A 27 -5.55 4.16 1.14
N GLY A 28 -5.06 4.82 0.09
CA GLY A 28 -4.14 4.23 -0.88
C GLY A 28 -4.71 2.98 -1.58
N ARG A 29 -3.83 2.22 -2.23
CA ARG A 29 -4.19 0.90 -2.78
C ARG A 29 -4.48 -0.04 -1.61
N LYS A 30 -5.67 -0.64 -1.59
CA LYS A 30 -5.97 -1.77 -0.69
C LYS A 30 -4.90 -2.84 -0.91
N ARG A 31 -4.11 -3.12 0.14
CA ARG A 31 -3.07 -4.15 0.08
C ARG A 31 -3.76 -5.50 -0.13
N LYS A 32 -3.31 -6.25 -1.13
CA LYS A 32 -3.91 -7.54 -1.51
C LYS A 32 -3.60 -8.66 -0.50
N VAL A 33 -2.58 -8.47 0.32
CA VAL A 33 -2.06 -9.49 1.23
C VAL A 33 -1.91 -8.90 2.62
N ASP A 34 -2.34 -9.65 3.62
CA ASP A 34 -2.19 -9.31 5.03
C ASP A 34 -0.76 -9.62 5.48
N TYR A 35 -0.09 -8.64 6.08
CA TYR A 35 1.26 -8.82 6.60
C TYR A 35 1.29 -9.72 7.83
N LEU A 36 0.17 -9.85 8.55
CA LEU A 36 0.05 -10.75 9.70
C LEU A 36 0.16 -12.22 9.28
N GLU A 37 -0.45 -12.60 8.17
CA GLU A 37 -0.36 -13.97 7.64
C GLU A 37 1.06 -14.30 7.16
N ILE A 38 1.73 -13.33 6.51
CA ILE A 38 3.12 -13.48 6.08
C ILE A 38 4.05 -13.66 7.29
N LYS A 39 3.80 -12.94 8.39
CA LYS A 39 4.60 -13.02 9.62
C LYS A 39 4.41 -14.36 10.32
N LYS A 40 3.16 -14.82 10.50
CA LYS A 40 2.87 -16.16 11.07
C LYS A 40 3.54 -17.28 10.26
N ALA A 41 3.49 -17.18 8.94
CA ALA A 41 4.14 -18.15 8.07
C ALA A 41 5.68 -18.09 8.08
N MET A 42 6.27 -16.99 8.57
CA MET A 42 7.71 -16.83 8.75
C MET A 42 8.16 -17.27 10.16
N GLU A 43 7.29 -17.21 11.16
CA GLU A 43 7.52 -17.70 12.53
C GLU A 43 7.41 -19.23 12.63
N GLU A 44 6.83 -19.91 11.64
CA GLU A 44 6.87 -21.38 11.52
C GLU A 44 8.33 -21.88 11.39
N GLU A 45 8.70 -22.89 12.19
CA GLU A 45 10.02 -23.53 12.12
C GLU A 45 10.30 -24.04 10.70
N ASN A 46 11.49 -23.71 10.17
CA ASN A 46 11.98 -24.00 8.81
C ASN A 46 11.38 -23.15 7.65
N ALA A 47 10.67 -22.06 7.93
CA ALA A 47 10.24 -21.16 6.86
C ALA A 47 11.40 -20.33 6.29
N THR A 48 11.58 -20.37 4.96
CA THR A 48 12.52 -19.50 4.22
C THR A 48 11.72 -18.41 3.51
N PHE A 49 12.29 -17.21 3.35
CA PHE A 49 11.68 -16.12 2.57
C PHE A 49 11.11 -16.56 1.20
N ARG A 50 11.79 -17.53 0.56
CA ARG A 50 11.38 -18.10 -0.71
C ARG A 50 10.17 -19.03 -0.61
N SER A 51 10.10 -19.87 0.43
CA SER A 51 8.95 -20.76 0.63
C SER A 51 7.68 -19.98 0.98
N VAL A 52 7.79 -18.92 1.77
CA VAL A 52 6.66 -18.01 2.05
C VAL A 52 6.24 -17.24 0.79
N ALA A 53 7.21 -16.74 0.01
CA ALA A 53 6.92 -16.07 -1.26
C ALA A 53 6.15 -16.97 -2.25
N GLU A 54 6.55 -18.24 -2.34
CA GLU A 54 5.89 -19.25 -3.19
C GLU A 54 4.49 -19.62 -2.67
N LYS A 55 4.33 -19.86 -1.35
CA LYS A 55 3.03 -20.15 -0.71
C LYS A 55 2.00 -19.04 -0.98
N PHE A 56 2.40 -17.78 -0.85
CA PHE A 56 1.50 -16.62 -1.02
C PHE A 56 1.48 -16.04 -2.44
N LYS A 57 2.24 -16.62 -3.38
CA LYS A 57 2.41 -16.12 -4.77
C LYS A 57 2.77 -14.62 -4.81
N ILE A 58 3.67 -14.20 -3.94
CA ILE A 58 4.17 -12.82 -3.83
C ILE A 58 5.66 -12.77 -4.13
N GLY A 59 6.15 -11.59 -4.53
CA GLY A 59 7.58 -11.37 -4.65
C GLY A 59 8.28 -11.33 -3.29
N ILE A 60 9.55 -11.75 -3.24
CA ILE A 60 10.41 -11.71 -2.05
C ILE A 60 10.46 -10.29 -1.44
N ALA A 61 10.46 -9.25 -2.29
CA ALA A 61 10.45 -7.86 -1.87
C ALA A 61 9.18 -7.45 -1.09
N THR A 62 8.07 -8.17 -1.25
CA THR A 62 6.84 -7.95 -0.45
C THR A 62 6.98 -8.59 0.93
N VAL A 63 7.57 -9.79 1.02
CA VAL A 63 7.85 -10.47 2.29
C VAL A 63 8.81 -9.64 3.15
N GLN A 64 9.90 -9.13 2.55
CA GLN A 64 10.84 -8.25 3.25
C GLN A 64 10.20 -6.93 3.70
N ARG A 65 9.30 -6.36 2.88
CA ARG A 65 8.54 -5.15 3.27
C ARG A 65 7.57 -5.41 4.41
N ALA A 66 6.97 -6.61 4.46
CA ALA A 66 6.12 -7.03 5.58
C ALA A 66 6.88 -7.02 6.90
N LEU A 67 8.06 -7.63 6.93
CA LEU A 67 8.92 -7.70 8.11
C LEU A 67 9.48 -6.34 8.51
N LYS A 68 9.88 -5.50 7.54
CA LYS A 68 10.42 -4.16 7.83
C LYS A 68 9.36 -3.19 8.35
N ALA A 69 8.10 -3.33 7.93
CA ALA A 69 7.01 -2.45 8.35
C ALA A 69 6.69 -2.56 9.85
N ASP A 70 7.01 -3.70 10.49
CA ASP A 70 6.86 -3.92 11.93
C ASP A 70 7.96 -3.20 12.74
N MET A 71 9.16 -3.06 12.15
CA MET A 71 10.34 -2.48 12.79
C MET A 71 10.36 -0.93 12.77
N SER A 72 9.36 -0.30 12.14
CA SER A 72 9.25 1.16 12.04
C SER A 72 8.04 1.69 12.81
N ASN A 73 7.90 1.27 14.08
CA ASN A 73 6.98 1.87 15.04
C ASN A 73 7.78 2.53 16.16
#